data_AF-A0A3B9SJR0-F1
#
_entry.id   AF-A0A3B9SJR0-F1
#
_cell.length_a   1.000
_cell.length_b   1.000
_cell.length_c   1.000
_cell.angle_alpha   90.00
_cell.angle_beta   90.00
_cell.angle_gamma   90.00
#
_symmetry.space_group_name_H-M   'P 1'
#
loop_
_entity.id
_entity.type
_entity.pdbx_description
1 polymer ?
#
loop_
_entity_poly.entity_id
_entity_poly.type
_entity_poly.pdbx_seq_one_letter_code
_entity_poly.pdbx_strand_id
1 'polypeptide(L)'
;MKFTLNVWRQNGPQDKGRMETYQVDQVSDDMSFLEMIDVLNEQLIGQGINPVVFDHDCREGICGMCSMFINGEAHGPGRGVTTCQLHMREFSDGDTITIEPFRAKAFPVIKDLMV
;
A
#
# COMPACT_ATOMS: atom_id res chain seq x y z
N MET A 1 -8.93 -6.09 -12.82
CA MET A 1 -7.48 -6.31 -12.90
C MET A 1 -7.05 -7.22 -11.76
N LYS A 2 -5.94 -7.94 -11.96
CA LYS A 2 -5.31 -8.85 -11.00
C LYS A 2 -3.89 -8.38 -10.73
N PHE A 3 -3.47 -8.42 -9.47
CA PHE A 3 -2.15 -7.97 -9.07
C PHE A 3 -1.53 -8.94 -8.08
N THR A 4 -0.20 -9.08 -8.18
CA THR A 4 0.62 -9.67 -7.11
C THR A 4 1.17 -8.53 -6.27
N LEU A 5 0.85 -8.50 -4.98
CA LEU A 5 1.31 -7.46 -4.07
C LEU A 5 2.38 -8.02 -3.15
N ASN A 6 3.59 -7.49 -3.23
CA ASN A 6 4.61 -7.69 -2.22
C ASN A 6 4.50 -6.55 -1.22
N VAL A 7 4.02 -6.83 -0.01
CA VAL A 7 3.75 -5.82 1.02
C VAL A 7 4.69 -6.01 2.20
N TRP A 8 5.33 -4.94 2.66
CA TRP A 8 6.09 -4.96 3.90
C TRP A 8 5.16 -5.19 5.10
N ARG A 9 5.45 -6.22 5.90
CA ARG A 9 4.77 -6.56 7.15
C ARG A 9 5.74 -6.47 8.31
N GLN A 10 5.32 -5.81 9.38
CA GLN A 10 6.13 -5.63 10.59
C GLN A 10 5.21 -5.37 11.78
N ASN A 11 5.28 -6.18 12.85
CA ASN A 11 4.32 -6.06 13.95
C ASN A 11 4.58 -4.84 14.87
N GLY A 12 5.80 -4.31 14.87
CA GLY A 12 6.21 -3.23 15.74
C GLY A 12 7.62 -2.68 15.41
N PRO A 13 8.06 -1.56 16.03
CA PRO A 13 9.35 -0.93 15.73
C PRO A 13 10.58 -1.79 16.01
N GLN A 14 10.45 -2.82 16.84
CA GLN A 14 11.55 -3.70 17.26
C GLN A 14 11.64 -4.98 16.40
N ASP A 15 10.64 -5.25 15.57
CA ASP A 15 10.63 -6.40 14.67
C ASP A 15 11.41 -6.08 13.39
N LYS A 16 12.10 -7.08 12.81
CA LYS A 16 12.91 -6.89 11.59
C LYS A 16 12.10 -6.57 10.33
N GLY A 17 10.79 -6.77 10.37
CA GLY A 17 9.90 -6.73 9.21
C GLY A 17 10.22 -7.80 8.16
N ARG A 18 9.31 -7.99 7.21
CA ARG A 18 9.45 -8.94 6.10
C ARG A 18 8.54 -8.55 4.95
N MET A 19 8.87 -8.99 3.73
CA MET A 19 7.93 -8.92 2.61
C MET A 19 6.99 -10.12 2.65
N GLU A 20 5.69 -9.88 2.56
CA GLU A 20 4.69 -10.91 2.30
C GLU A 20 4.04 -10.68 0.94
N THR A 21 3.70 -11.77 0.26
CA THR A 21 3.11 -11.73 -1.07
C THR A 21 1.64 -12.10 -1.01
N TYR A 22 0.78 -11.27 -1.61
CA TYR A 22 -0.65 -11.51 -1.72
C TYR A 22 -1.10 -11.44 -3.18
N GLN A 23 -2.16 -12.18 -3.49
CA GLN A 23 -2.88 -12.03 -4.75
C GLN A 23 -4.14 -11.23 -4.47
N VAL A 24 -4.42 -10.24 -5.31
CA VAL A 24 -5.67 -9.47 -5.29
C VAL A 24 -6.25 -9.47 -6.69
N ASP A 25 -7.54 -9.75 -6.79
CA ASP A 25 -8.28 -9.72 -8.04
C ASP A 25 -9.44 -8.73 -7.97
N GLN A 26 -10.19 -8.62 -9.08
CA GLN A 26 -11.37 -7.75 -9.20
C GLN A 26 -11.10 -6.25 -8.97
N VAL A 27 -9.85 -5.81 -9.10
CA VAL A 27 -9.47 -4.40 -8.98
C VAL A 27 -9.89 -3.63 -10.23
N SER A 28 -10.69 -2.56 -10.09
CA SER A 28 -11.00 -1.66 -11.21
C SER A 28 -9.82 -0.76 -11.53
N ASP A 29 -9.65 -0.36 -12.78
CA ASP A 29 -8.66 0.65 -13.19
C ASP A 29 -8.96 2.04 -12.59
N ASP A 30 -10.25 2.33 -12.38
CA ASP A 30 -10.76 3.52 -11.69
C ASP A 30 -10.56 3.50 -10.17
N MET A 31 -10.18 2.38 -9.56
CA MET A 31 -9.86 2.37 -8.13
C MET A 31 -8.57 3.16 -7.90
N SER A 32 -8.55 3.89 -6.78
CA SER A 32 -7.32 4.39 -6.18
C SER A 32 -6.46 3.24 -5.64
N PHE A 33 -5.18 3.52 -5.43
CA PHE A 33 -4.26 2.58 -4.83
C PHE A 33 -4.68 2.17 -3.42
N LEU A 34 -5.27 3.10 -2.64
CA LEU A 34 -5.75 2.80 -1.30
C LEU A 34 -7.00 1.90 -1.32
N GLU A 35 -7.91 2.09 -2.28
CA GLU A 35 -9.05 1.17 -2.44
C GLU A 35 -8.59 -0.24 -2.83
N MET A 36 -7.52 -0.37 -3.62
CA MET A 36 -6.92 -1.68 -3.90
C MET A 36 -6.35 -2.33 -2.62
N ILE A 37 -5.73 -1.55 -1.72
CA ILE A 37 -5.32 -2.07 -0.40
C ILE A 37 -6.54 -2.40 0.49
N ASP A 38 -7.63 -1.64 0.41
CA ASP A 38 -8.87 -1.95 1.14
C ASP A 38 -9.43 -3.32 0.69
N VAL A 39 -9.44 -3.61 -0.62
CA VAL A 39 -9.83 -4.95 -1.14
C VAL A 39 -8.92 -6.05 -0.59
N LEU A 40 -7.59 -5.84 -0.57
CA LEU A 40 -6.66 -6.78 0.08
C LEU A 40 -7.03 -6.99 1.55
N ASN A 41 -7.30 -5.90 2.27
CA ASN A 41 -7.59 -5.95 3.69
C ASN A 41 -8.89 -6.70 3.98
N GLU A 42 -9.95 -6.50 3.18
CA GLU A 42 -11.19 -7.28 3.29
C GLU A 42 -10.92 -8.78 3.10
N GLN A 43 -10.10 -9.16 2.11
CA GLN A 43 -9.67 -10.54 1.89
C GLN A 43 -8.91 -11.11 3.09
N LEU A 44 -7.95 -10.36 3.66
CA LEU A 44 -7.17 -10.79 4.83
C LEU A 44 -8.07 -10.98 6.06
N ILE A 45 -8.99 -10.05 6.30
CA ILE A 45 -9.95 -10.12 7.40
C ILE A 45 -10.83 -11.37 7.26
N GLY A 46 -11.31 -11.67 6.06
CA GLY A 46 -12.09 -12.88 5.78
C GLY A 46 -11.33 -14.19 6.06
N GLN A 47 -10.00 -14.15 6.03
CA GLN A 47 -9.11 -15.28 6.35
C GLN A 47 -8.68 -15.32 7.82
N GLY A 48 -9.15 -14.38 8.66
CA GLY A 48 -8.70 -14.24 10.04
C GLY A 48 -7.27 -13.71 10.17
N ILE A 49 -6.73 -13.10 9.12
CA ILE A 49 -5.40 -12.48 9.11
C ILE A 49 -5.57 -10.99 9.39
N ASN A 50 -4.66 -10.42 10.19
CA ASN A 50 -4.69 -8.98 10.44
C ASN A 50 -4.47 -8.18 9.15
N PRO A 51 -5.28 -7.14 8.91
CA PRO A 51 -5.12 -6.26 7.75
C PRO A 51 -3.74 -5.59 7.77
N VAL A 52 -3.28 -5.19 6.60
CA VAL A 52 -2.10 -4.33 6.43
C VAL A 52 -2.42 -2.97 7.02
N VAL A 53 -1.58 -2.52 7.95
CA VAL A 53 -1.71 -1.19 8.56
C VAL A 53 -0.99 -0.14 7.71
N PHE A 54 -1.70 0.94 7.39
CA PHE A 54 -1.17 2.12 6.69
C PHE A 54 -1.98 3.36 7.12
N ASP A 55 -1.35 4.53 7.08
CA ASP A 55 -2.04 5.76 7.45
C ASP A 55 -2.86 6.33 6.29
N HIS A 56 -4.13 6.68 6.54
CA HIS A 56 -4.97 7.40 5.59
C HIS A 56 -6.07 8.20 6.30
N ASP A 57 -6.49 9.33 5.72
CA ASP A 57 -7.59 10.14 6.25
C ASP A 57 -8.40 10.77 5.11
N CYS A 58 -7.99 11.94 4.61
CA CYS A 58 -8.79 12.72 3.64
C CYS A 58 -9.09 12.00 2.30
N ARG A 59 -8.19 11.10 1.84
CA ARG A 59 -8.27 10.39 0.55
C ARG A 59 -8.44 11.27 -0.70
N GLU A 60 -8.07 12.54 -0.61
CA GLU A 60 -8.22 13.55 -1.68
C GLU A 60 -6.92 14.35 -1.95
N GLY A 61 -5.80 13.88 -1.40
CA GLY A 61 -4.47 14.45 -1.64
C GLY A 61 -4.13 15.71 -0.85
N ILE A 62 -4.80 15.94 0.29
CA ILE A 62 -4.65 17.16 1.08
C ILE A 62 -3.83 16.96 2.36
N CYS A 63 -4.12 15.91 3.15
CA CYS A 63 -3.54 15.76 4.49
C CYS A 63 -2.06 15.33 4.54
N GLY A 64 -1.52 14.75 3.46
CA GLY A 64 -0.14 14.24 3.41
C GLY A 64 0.12 12.91 4.14
N MET A 65 -0.91 12.26 4.67
CA MET A 65 -0.75 11.12 5.59
C MET A 65 -0.45 9.78 4.89
N CYS A 66 -0.97 9.55 3.69
CA CYS A 66 -0.85 8.26 2.96
C CYS A 66 0.53 7.98 2.32
N SER A 67 1.60 8.42 2.96
CA SER A 67 2.95 8.33 2.42
C SER A 67 3.51 6.90 2.51
N MET A 68 3.90 6.34 1.37
CA MET A 68 4.54 5.03 1.25
C MET A 68 5.37 4.96 -0.04
N PHE A 69 6.23 3.95 -0.15
CA PHE A 69 6.97 3.65 -1.37
C PHE A 69 6.24 2.57 -2.16
N ILE A 70 6.05 2.81 -3.45
CA ILE A 70 5.40 1.90 -4.39
C ILE A 70 6.37 1.68 -5.54
N ASN A 71 6.79 0.44 -5.74
CA ASN A 71 7.85 0.05 -6.69
C ASN A 71 9.14 0.87 -6.54
N GLY A 72 9.52 1.18 -5.29
CA GLY A 72 10.74 1.93 -4.98
C GLY A 72 10.62 3.45 -5.17
N GLU A 73 9.47 3.96 -5.56
CA GLU A 73 9.19 5.40 -5.71
C GLU A 73 8.20 5.89 -4.65
N ALA A 74 8.48 7.05 -4.03
CA ALA A 74 7.53 7.68 -3.11
C ALA A 74 6.24 8.04 -3.86
N HIS A 75 5.11 7.54 -3.36
CA HIS A 75 3.78 7.68 -4.00
C HIS A 75 3.62 6.99 -5.37
N GLY A 76 4.59 6.19 -5.81
CA GLY A 76 4.51 5.43 -7.05
C GLY A 76 4.67 6.25 -8.34
N PRO A 77 4.30 5.68 -9.50
CA PRO A 77 4.61 6.25 -10.81
C PRO A 77 3.84 7.53 -11.16
N GLY A 78 2.77 7.84 -10.43
CA GLY A 78 1.94 9.03 -10.65
C GLY A 78 2.71 10.32 -10.37
N ARG A 79 2.83 11.19 -11.38
CA ARG A 79 3.57 12.46 -11.24
C ARG A 79 2.69 13.54 -10.61
N GLY A 80 3.16 14.11 -9.51
CA GLY A 80 2.48 15.23 -8.84
C GLY A 80 1.22 14.84 -8.07
N VAL A 81 1.08 13.56 -7.72
CA VAL A 81 -0.05 13.03 -6.95
C VAL A 81 0.42 12.38 -5.67
N THR A 82 -0.48 12.30 -4.70
CA THR A 82 -0.28 11.48 -3.48
C THR A 82 -0.73 10.05 -3.73
N THR A 83 -0.35 9.11 -2.87
CA THR A 83 -0.76 7.70 -2.99
C THR A 83 -2.29 7.52 -3.09
N CYS A 84 -3.07 8.32 -2.35
CA CYS A 84 -4.54 8.24 -2.42
C CYS A 84 -5.14 8.72 -3.74
N GLN A 85 -4.38 9.44 -4.56
CA GLN A 85 -4.78 9.89 -5.90
C GLN A 85 -4.13 9.05 -7.02
N LEU A 86 -3.22 8.15 -6.67
CA LEU A 86 -2.66 7.17 -7.61
C LEU A 86 -3.77 6.18 -7.97
N HIS A 87 -4.09 6.06 -9.26
CA HIS A 87 -5.11 5.13 -9.73
C HIS A 87 -4.48 3.84 -10.26
N MET A 88 -5.23 2.75 -10.20
CA MET A 88 -4.76 1.44 -10.65
C MET A 88 -4.56 1.36 -12.17
N ARG A 89 -5.16 2.27 -12.95
CA ARG A 89 -4.89 2.47 -14.39
C ARG A 89 -3.43 2.80 -14.73
N GLU A 90 -2.62 3.22 -13.75
CA GLU A 90 -1.18 3.46 -13.92
C GLU A 90 -0.35 2.17 -13.94
N PHE A 91 -0.98 1.02 -13.68
CA PHE A 91 -0.36 -0.30 -13.65
C PHE A 91 -0.99 -1.20 -14.74
N SER A 92 -0.29 -2.28 -15.11
CA SER A 92 -0.78 -3.27 -16.07
C SER A 92 -1.44 -4.46 -15.37
N ASP A 93 -2.44 -5.06 -16.01
CA ASP A 93 -3.08 -6.28 -15.48
C ASP A 93 -2.06 -7.42 -15.36
N GLY A 94 -1.99 -8.05 -14.19
CA GLY A 94 -1.01 -9.09 -13.86
C GLY A 94 0.30 -8.56 -13.26
N ASP A 95 0.45 -7.25 -13.06
CA ASP A 95 1.67 -6.67 -12.50
C ASP A 95 1.96 -7.17 -11.08
N THR A 96 3.26 -7.19 -10.76
CA THR A 96 3.73 -7.31 -9.38
C THR A 96 4.08 -5.94 -8.82
N ILE A 97 3.40 -5.54 -7.75
CA ILE A 97 3.57 -4.24 -7.10
C ILE A 97 4.23 -4.45 -5.75
N THR A 98 5.33 -3.76 -5.50
CA THR A 98 6.04 -3.77 -4.21
C THR A 98 5.66 -2.54 -3.40
N ILE A 99 5.24 -2.74 -2.16
CA ILE A 99 4.74 -1.71 -1.26
C ILE A 99 5.57 -1.74 0.02
N GLU A 100 6.23 -0.61 0.31
CA GLU A 100 7.12 -0.44 1.45
C GLU A 100 6.72 0.79 2.28
N PRO A 101 6.99 0.80 3.60
CA PRO A 101 6.79 1.99 4.42
C PRO A 101 7.64 3.15 3.88
N PHE A 102 7.23 4.39 4.20
CA PHE A 102 8.01 5.55 3.82
C PHE A 102 9.42 5.48 4.44
N ARG A 103 10.46 5.53 3.59
CA ARG A 103 11.85 5.32 4.02
C ARG A 103 12.50 6.66 4.39
N ALA A 104 12.43 7.05 5.66
CA ALA A 104 13.24 8.16 6.18
C ALA A 104 13.72 7.89 7.61
N LYS A 105 14.92 8.39 7.96
CA LYS A 105 15.46 8.25 9.33
C LYS A 105 14.56 8.87 10.41
N ALA A 106 13.82 9.91 10.06
CA ALA A 106 12.92 10.62 10.98
C ALA A 106 11.56 9.92 11.16
N PHE A 107 11.23 8.93 10.32
CA PHE A 107 9.94 8.23 10.27
C PHE A 107 10.17 6.72 10.41
N PRO A 108 10.42 6.23 11.64
CA PRO A 108 10.63 4.81 11.88
C PRO A 108 9.31 4.03 11.78
N VAL A 109 9.34 2.84 11.18
CA VAL A 109 8.16 1.97 11.07
C VAL A 109 7.54 1.69 12.45
N ILE A 110 6.28 2.05 12.62
CA ILE A 110 5.49 1.72 13.81
C ILE A 110 4.84 0.36 13.62
N LYS A 111 4.19 0.11 12.48
CA LYS A 111 3.60 -1.18 12.11
C LYS A 111 3.30 -1.24 10.62
N ASP A 112 3.68 -2.33 9.96
CA ASP A 112 3.51 -2.53 8.52
C ASP A 112 3.98 -1.28 7.72
N LEU A 113 3.07 -0.50 7.14
CA LEU A 113 3.38 0.68 6.33
C LEU A 113 3.31 2.01 7.10
N MET A 114 2.81 1.99 8.34
CA MET A 114 2.72 3.16 9.24
C MET A 114 4.09 3.50 9.84
N VAL A 115 4.46 4.78 9.84
CA VAL A 115 5.78 5.32 10.22
C VAL A 115 5.72 6.51 11.16
#